data_AF-A0A8J9RCC9-F1
#
_entry.id   AF-A0A8J9RCC9-F1
#
_cell.length_a   1.000
_cell.length_b   1.000
_cell.length_c   1.000
_cell.angle_alpha   90.00
_cell.angle_beta   90.00
_cell.angle_gamma   90.00
#
_symmetry.space_group_name_H-M   'P 1'
#
loop_
_entity.id
_entity.type
_entity.pdbx_description
1 polymer ?
#
loop_
_entity_poly.entity_id
_entity_poly.type
_entity_poly.pdbx_seq_one_letter_code
_entity_poly.pdbx_strand_id
1 'polypeptide(L)'
;MARMLLEDPSSEERILSDWESLLPQTLQEWGVNGDHIAAFSDGYRNASLIRDRHAWTYRNQLYGGIYEAVRSCTYPWYVASSKAPHRVSSLMSSLLGIEMEPSSPRLFAGLIPPEEEKSEALRTISQRPLVRSSGARIHFIDDRLETLKAVRKASDLHDVQLYLADWGYNTEEERQAAAKYPGIRVITLPQCCELLKWGIIMEVDDGCEPSQAEVIAGTKAGAPDTQTTPRHIPQSLEEVNNGQILGFGADLAEDHPGYRDQSYKDRRMAIANIARRHRVGDPIPRLEYTPEELRVWGIVLHELRNLYDDGACAEFLRCLPLFDFREDVVPQLEDLSQILRRETGWQIRPVAGLLHPRDFLNGLAFQTFHSTQYMRHPSKPNYTPEPDVCHELLGHVPMLADPAFCDMVHSIGVASLCADDSQIWHLTKIYWYTVEFGVVQEGDEMKAFGAGILSSYGEMKHMRSGNAEFVPFDPNAKQPKMSYKDGYQKRYFVLKSFEDGAQKLREYCSKITPPDIMARFLNKATPSYSDESQIRAGQL
;
A
#
# COMPACT_ATOMS: atom_id res chain seq x y z
N MET A 1 -8.15 38.65 -0.74
CA MET A 1 -9.41 37.91 -0.55
C MET A 1 -9.81 37.80 0.91
N ALA A 2 -9.21 36.94 1.76
CA ALA A 2 -9.66 36.77 3.15
C ALA A 2 -9.78 38.09 3.95
N ARG A 3 -8.78 38.97 3.83
CA ARG A 3 -8.82 40.31 4.45
C ARG A 3 -9.93 41.21 3.88
N MET A 4 -10.22 41.13 2.59
CA MET A 4 -11.29 41.92 1.95
C MET A 4 -12.66 41.48 2.45
N LEU A 5 -12.88 40.17 2.58
CA LEU A 5 -14.10 39.60 3.15
C LEU A 5 -14.28 39.94 4.63
N LEU A 6 -13.19 40.07 5.39
CA LEU A 6 -13.22 40.50 6.79
C LEU A 6 -13.52 41.99 6.94
N GLU A 7 -13.00 42.83 6.05
CA GLU A 7 -13.22 44.28 6.07
C GLU A 7 -14.59 44.66 5.51
N ASP A 8 -15.08 43.94 4.50
CA ASP A 8 -16.40 44.11 3.90
C ASP A 8 -16.99 42.75 3.47
N PRO A 9 -17.83 42.12 4.30
CA PRO A 9 -18.51 40.88 3.97
C PRO A 9 -19.45 40.98 2.75
N SER A 10 -19.89 42.19 2.37
CA SER A 10 -20.76 42.40 1.20
C SER A 10 -19.98 42.44 -0.13
N SER A 11 -18.64 42.43 -0.06
CA SER A 11 -17.76 42.47 -1.24
C SER A 11 -17.68 41.15 -2.02
N GLU A 12 -18.30 40.06 -1.53
CA GLU A 12 -18.23 38.72 -2.14
C GLU A 12 -18.58 38.72 -3.62
N GLU A 13 -19.72 39.29 -4.00
CA GLU A 13 -20.21 39.30 -5.38
C GLU A 13 -19.26 40.08 -6.30
N ARG A 14 -18.70 41.18 -5.81
CA ARG A 14 -17.72 42.01 -6.51
C ARG A 14 -16.36 41.32 -6.64
N ILE A 15 -15.92 40.59 -5.62
CA ILE A 15 -14.69 39.78 -5.64
C ILE A 15 -14.81 38.70 -6.71
N LEU A 16 -15.97 38.03 -6.79
CA LEU A 16 -16.21 36.97 -7.77
C LEU A 16 -16.34 37.52 -9.20
N SER A 17 -16.89 38.72 -9.39
CA SER A 17 -17.14 39.28 -10.72
C SER A 17 -15.99 40.09 -11.31
N ASP A 18 -15.11 40.69 -10.50
CA ASP A 18 -14.11 41.67 -10.96
C ASP A 18 -12.78 41.60 -10.18
N TRP A 19 -12.31 40.38 -9.90
CA TRP A 19 -11.07 40.17 -9.13
C TRP A 19 -9.84 40.86 -9.72
N GLU A 20 -9.66 40.79 -11.04
CA GLU A 20 -8.45 41.28 -11.73
C GLU A 20 -8.28 42.80 -11.62
N SER A 21 -9.38 43.56 -11.69
CA SER A 21 -9.35 45.02 -11.52
C SER A 21 -9.28 45.41 -10.04
N LEU A 22 -9.93 44.64 -9.18
CA LEU A 22 -10.07 44.92 -7.75
C LEU A 22 -8.78 44.71 -6.96
N LEU A 23 -8.03 43.63 -7.26
CA LEU A 23 -6.83 43.26 -6.51
C LEU A 23 -5.74 44.34 -6.54
N PRO A 24 -5.34 44.90 -7.70
CA PRO A 24 -4.31 45.94 -7.75
C PRO A 24 -4.69 47.21 -6.97
N GLN A 25 -5.95 47.65 -7.08
CA GLN A 25 -6.48 48.80 -6.35
C GLN A 25 -6.42 48.58 -4.84
N THR A 26 -6.89 47.41 -4.38
CA THR A 26 -6.91 47.04 -2.97
C THR A 26 -5.50 46.96 -2.38
N LEU A 27 -4.55 46.37 -3.13
CA LEU A 27 -3.15 46.30 -2.71
C LEU A 27 -2.53 47.70 -2.57
N GLN A 28 -2.87 48.61 -3.48
CA GLN A 28 -2.44 50.01 -3.41
C GLN A 28 -3.05 50.73 -2.20
N GLU A 29 -4.35 50.58 -1.95
CA GLU A 29 -5.04 51.15 -0.77
C GLU A 29 -4.44 50.66 0.55
N TRP A 30 -4.09 49.37 0.63
CA TRP A 30 -3.45 48.80 1.81
C TRP A 30 -1.96 49.14 1.92
N GLY A 31 -1.36 49.77 0.89
CA GLY A 31 0.07 50.05 0.85
C GLY A 31 0.94 48.80 0.86
N VAL A 32 0.44 47.67 0.31
CA VAL A 32 1.15 46.39 0.31
C VAL A 32 1.58 46.01 -1.10
N ASN A 33 2.85 45.64 -1.25
CA ASN A 33 3.37 45.12 -2.52
C ASN A 33 2.95 43.64 -2.71
N GLY A 34 2.30 43.33 -3.83
CA GLY A 34 1.86 41.97 -4.18
C GLY A 34 3.00 40.96 -4.26
N ASP A 35 4.17 41.35 -4.78
CA ASP A 35 5.35 40.49 -4.89
C ASP A 35 5.90 40.13 -3.51
N HIS A 36 5.87 41.08 -2.56
CA HIS A 36 6.26 40.81 -1.18
C HIS A 36 5.30 39.83 -0.49
N ILE A 37 3.99 39.94 -0.72
CA ILE A 37 3.02 38.97 -0.19
C ILE A 37 3.25 37.60 -0.80
N ALA A 38 3.48 37.51 -2.11
CA ALA A 38 3.74 36.26 -2.80
C ALA A 38 5.02 35.58 -2.26
N ALA A 39 6.12 36.34 -2.14
CA ALA A 39 7.38 35.86 -1.59
C ALA A 39 7.24 35.43 -0.12
N PHE A 40 6.53 36.20 0.70
CA PHE A 40 6.26 35.85 2.10
C PHE A 40 5.44 34.56 2.22
N SER A 41 4.36 34.44 1.44
CA SER A 41 3.52 33.24 1.40
C SER A 41 4.32 32.01 0.98
N ASP A 42 5.17 32.14 -0.04
CA ASP A 42 5.98 31.02 -0.50
C ASP A 42 7.10 30.65 0.49
N GLY A 43 7.71 31.64 1.14
CA GLY A 43 8.64 31.43 2.25
C GLY A 43 7.98 30.68 3.41
N TYR A 44 6.77 31.08 3.81
CA TYR A 44 6.02 30.41 4.87
C TYR A 44 5.64 28.96 4.51
N ARG A 45 5.24 28.71 3.25
CA ARG A 45 4.94 27.35 2.76
C ARG A 45 6.17 26.46 2.80
N ASN A 46 7.32 26.98 2.36
CA ASN A 46 8.59 26.23 2.40
C ASN A 46 9.05 25.96 3.83
N ALA A 47 8.99 26.97 4.71
CA ALA A 47 9.33 26.82 6.12
C ALA A 47 8.39 25.82 6.82
N SER A 48 7.10 25.82 6.47
CA SER A 48 6.14 24.86 7.02
C SER A 48 6.43 23.42 6.58
N LEU A 49 6.80 23.21 5.32
CA LEU A 49 7.23 21.92 4.81
C LEU A 49 8.49 21.40 5.52
N ILE A 50 9.48 22.28 5.77
CA ILE A 50 10.73 21.92 6.46
C ILE A 50 10.47 21.62 7.95
N ARG A 51 9.66 22.45 8.60
CA ARG A 51 9.40 22.37 10.05
C ARG A 51 8.61 21.13 10.42
N ASP A 52 7.57 20.80 9.65
CA ASP A 52 6.72 19.64 9.89
C ASP A 52 6.19 19.09 8.57
N ARG A 53 6.99 18.20 7.98
CA ARG A 53 6.67 17.56 6.71
C ARG A 53 5.36 16.77 6.81
N HIS A 54 5.08 16.11 7.94
CA HIS A 54 3.87 15.32 8.11
C HIS A 54 2.62 16.19 8.14
N ALA A 55 2.61 17.26 8.94
CA ALA A 55 1.47 18.18 8.98
C ALA A 55 1.28 18.92 7.65
N TRP A 56 2.37 19.24 6.95
CA TRP A 56 2.29 19.84 5.63
C TRP A 56 1.68 18.87 4.61
N THR A 57 2.17 17.63 4.56
CA THR A 57 1.65 16.58 3.66
C THR A 57 0.18 16.25 3.96
N TYR A 58 -0.20 16.19 5.24
CA TYR A 58 -1.58 15.99 5.67
C TYR A 58 -2.54 17.05 5.10
N ARG A 59 -2.08 18.28 4.90
CA ARG A 59 -2.87 19.38 4.33
C ARG A 59 -2.85 19.42 2.79
N ASN A 60 -2.05 18.58 2.15
CA ASN A 60 -1.85 18.56 0.70
C ASN A 60 -2.09 17.15 0.13
N GLN A 61 -3.17 16.49 0.56
CA GLN A 61 -3.54 15.15 0.12
C GLN A 61 -3.81 15.09 -1.39
N LEU A 62 -3.59 13.91 -1.97
CA LEU A 62 -4.01 13.61 -3.33
C LEU A 62 -5.52 13.34 -3.37
N TYR A 63 -6.14 13.61 -4.52
CA TYR A 63 -7.50 13.17 -4.78
C TYR A 63 -7.58 11.63 -4.73
N GLY A 64 -8.69 11.10 -4.20
CA GLY A 64 -8.87 9.67 -3.97
C GLY A 64 -8.65 8.83 -5.24
N GLY A 65 -7.98 7.69 -5.12
CA GLY A 65 -7.69 6.77 -6.22
C GLY A 65 -6.46 7.13 -7.07
N ILE A 66 -5.96 8.37 -7.00
CA ILE A 66 -4.77 8.80 -7.76
C ILE A 66 -3.52 8.08 -7.27
N TYR A 67 -3.41 7.84 -5.95
CA TYR A 67 -2.30 7.10 -5.37
C TYR A 67 -2.16 5.72 -6.01
N GLU A 68 -3.24 4.94 -5.98
CA GLU A 68 -3.30 3.59 -6.50
C GLU A 68 -3.10 3.58 -8.02
N ALA A 69 -3.69 4.55 -8.71
CA ALA A 69 -3.62 4.66 -10.16
C ALA A 69 -2.19 4.95 -10.65
N VAL A 70 -1.47 5.89 -10.03
CA VAL A 70 -0.09 6.20 -10.40
C VAL A 70 0.85 5.05 -10.04
N ARG A 71 0.66 4.42 -8.88
CA ARG A 71 1.47 3.25 -8.46
C ARG A 71 1.24 2.03 -9.36
N SER A 72 0.03 1.88 -9.91
CA SER A 72 -0.32 0.79 -10.82
C SER A 72 -0.05 1.10 -12.30
N CYS A 73 0.34 2.34 -12.62
CA CYS A 73 0.60 2.77 -14.00
C CYS A 73 1.91 2.14 -14.50
N THR A 74 1.79 1.23 -15.46
CA THR A 74 2.93 0.58 -16.12
C THR A 74 3.51 1.41 -17.27
N TYR A 75 2.83 2.51 -17.63
CA TYR A 75 3.23 3.40 -18.72
C TYR A 75 4.01 4.62 -18.19
N PRO A 76 4.86 5.25 -19.01
CA PRO A 76 5.54 6.47 -18.60
C PRO A 76 4.57 7.61 -18.33
N TRP A 77 4.68 8.20 -17.15
CA TRP A 77 3.93 9.38 -16.75
C TRP A 77 4.86 10.53 -16.38
N TYR A 78 4.31 11.74 -16.42
CA TYR A 78 5.01 13.01 -16.22
C TYR A 78 4.18 13.92 -15.33
N VAL A 79 4.83 14.71 -14.49
CA VAL A 79 4.16 15.73 -13.66
C VAL A 79 4.51 17.10 -14.20
N ALA A 80 3.50 17.86 -14.61
CA ALA A 80 3.65 19.25 -15.01
C ALA A 80 2.96 20.17 -14.00
N SER A 81 3.72 21.03 -13.32
CA SER A 81 3.23 21.83 -12.20
C SER A 81 3.83 23.23 -12.18
N SER A 82 3.04 24.24 -11.85
CA SER A 82 3.56 25.59 -11.54
C SER A 82 4.17 25.69 -10.14
N LYS A 83 4.09 24.62 -9.33
CA LYS A 83 4.64 24.60 -7.97
C LYS A 83 6.14 24.36 -7.99
N ALA A 84 6.85 24.86 -6.98
CA ALA A 84 8.29 24.67 -6.86
C ALA A 84 8.67 23.17 -6.87
N PRO A 85 9.73 22.78 -7.60
CA PRO A 85 10.13 21.39 -7.78
C PRO A 85 10.25 20.58 -6.50
N HIS A 86 10.92 21.12 -5.47
CA HIS A 86 11.10 20.44 -4.18
C HIS A 86 9.80 20.14 -3.45
N ARG A 87 8.74 20.96 -3.64
CA ARG A 87 7.43 20.70 -3.05
C ARG A 87 6.73 19.54 -3.76
N VAL A 88 6.81 19.50 -5.08
CA VAL A 88 6.23 18.41 -5.87
C VAL A 88 6.95 17.10 -5.58
N SER A 89 8.28 17.12 -5.56
CA SER A 89 9.11 15.99 -5.13
C SER A 89 8.76 15.51 -3.73
N SER A 90 8.58 16.43 -2.77
CA SER A 90 8.19 16.06 -1.42
C SER A 90 6.79 15.45 -1.36
N LEU A 91 5.84 15.88 -2.18
CA LEU A 91 4.52 15.26 -2.29
C LEU A 91 4.61 13.87 -2.91
N MET A 92 5.37 13.70 -4.00
CA MET A 92 5.54 12.39 -4.63
C MET A 92 6.21 11.41 -3.66
N SER A 93 7.25 11.83 -2.95
CA SER A 93 7.91 10.98 -1.96
C SER A 93 6.99 10.68 -0.76
N SER A 94 6.34 11.71 -0.20
CA SER A 94 5.58 11.55 1.06
C SER A 94 4.20 10.91 0.87
N LEU A 95 3.55 11.10 -0.28
CA LEU A 95 2.21 10.60 -0.55
C LEU A 95 2.21 9.40 -1.47
N LEU A 96 3.04 9.39 -2.51
CA LEU A 96 3.09 8.27 -3.47
C LEU A 96 4.16 7.22 -3.12
N GLY A 97 5.11 7.55 -2.24
CA GLY A 97 6.28 6.70 -2.00
C GLY A 97 7.22 6.63 -3.21
N ILE A 98 7.13 7.62 -4.11
CA ILE A 98 7.93 7.69 -5.34
C ILE A 98 9.05 8.69 -5.12
N GLU A 99 10.28 8.19 -5.00
CA GLU A 99 11.46 9.06 -4.96
C GLU A 99 11.65 9.73 -6.31
N MET A 100 11.48 11.06 -6.32
CA MET A 100 11.60 11.87 -7.51
C MET A 100 12.36 13.13 -7.17
N GLU A 101 13.61 13.19 -7.59
CA GLU A 101 14.44 14.38 -7.40
C GLU A 101 13.82 15.62 -8.04
N PRO A 102 14.03 16.82 -7.49
CA PRO A 102 13.54 18.07 -8.07
C PRO A 102 14.03 18.31 -9.52
N SER A 103 15.14 17.69 -9.90
CA SER A 103 15.72 17.72 -11.25
C SER A 103 15.27 16.56 -12.16
N SER A 104 14.32 15.74 -11.69
CA SER A 104 13.86 14.56 -12.43
C SER A 104 13.40 14.92 -13.84
N PRO A 105 13.80 14.17 -14.88
CA PRO A 105 13.30 14.37 -16.23
C PRO A 105 11.81 14.00 -16.37
N ARG A 106 11.16 13.49 -15.32
CA ARG A 106 9.70 13.27 -15.28
C ARG A 106 8.94 14.44 -14.65
N LEU A 107 9.66 15.42 -14.09
CA LEU A 107 9.10 16.57 -13.38
C LEU A 107 9.34 17.87 -14.14
N PHE A 108 8.26 18.47 -14.61
CA PHE A 108 8.23 19.81 -15.18
C PHE A 108 7.59 20.74 -14.14
N ALA A 109 8.39 21.26 -13.21
CA ALA A 109 7.91 22.05 -12.07
C ALA A 109 8.44 23.50 -12.10
N GLY A 110 7.72 24.43 -11.46
CA GLY A 110 8.05 25.86 -11.46
C GLY A 110 7.64 26.61 -12.72
N LEU A 111 6.72 26.04 -13.50
CA LEU A 111 6.25 26.57 -14.79
C LEU A 111 5.48 27.90 -14.61
N ILE A 112 6.10 29.02 -15.00
CA ILE A 112 5.51 30.37 -14.95
C ILE A 112 5.96 31.15 -16.21
N PRO A 113 5.06 31.59 -17.11
CA PRO A 113 3.61 31.39 -17.10
C PRO A 113 3.23 29.94 -17.43
N PRO A 114 2.29 29.33 -16.70
CA PRO A 114 2.07 27.87 -16.74
C PRO A 114 1.58 27.35 -18.10
N GLU A 115 0.94 28.16 -18.93
CA GLU A 115 0.34 27.72 -20.20
C GLU A 115 1.41 27.47 -21.28
N GLU A 116 2.33 28.43 -21.45
CA GLU A 116 3.42 28.35 -22.42
C GLU A 116 4.43 27.26 -22.02
N GLU A 117 4.78 27.23 -20.73
CA GLU A 117 5.73 26.29 -20.15
C GLU A 117 5.19 24.83 -20.14
N LYS A 118 3.89 24.62 -19.94
CA LYS A 118 3.29 23.27 -20.09
C LYS A 118 3.26 22.81 -21.55
N SER A 119 3.04 23.73 -22.49
CA SER A 119 3.14 23.42 -23.92
C SER A 119 4.57 23.01 -24.28
N GLU A 120 5.58 23.69 -23.74
CA GLU A 120 6.99 23.34 -23.95
C GLU A 120 7.38 22.01 -23.29
N ALA A 121 6.85 21.73 -22.10
CA ALA A 121 6.98 20.42 -21.45
C ALA A 121 6.43 19.30 -22.35
N LEU A 122 5.24 19.51 -22.94
CA LEU A 122 4.65 18.57 -23.88
C LEU A 122 5.49 18.41 -25.15
N ARG A 123 6.03 19.48 -25.73
CA ARG A 123 6.98 19.38 -26.85
C ARG A 123 8.19 18.55 -26.48
N THR A 124 8.76 18.78 -25.30
CA THR A 124 9.91 18.02 -24.79
C THR A 124 9.57 16.53 -24.66
N ILE A 125 8.37 16.19 -24.17
CA ILE A 125 7.89 14.80 -24.06
C ILE A 125 7.66 14.20 -25.45
N SER A 126 7.04 14.93 -26.37
CA SER A 126 6.77 14.50 -27.76
C SER A 126 8.04 14.16 -28.55
N GLN A 127 9.17 14.77 -28.19
CA GLN A 127 10.45 14.49 -28.84
C GLN A 127 11.15 13.22 -28.32
N ARG A 128 10.63 12.59 -27.25
CA ARG A 128 11.25 11.41 -26.65
C ARG A 128 11.16 10.20 -27.59
N PRO A 129 12.18 9.32 -27.57
CA PRO A 129 12.23 8.15 -28.46
C PRO A 129 10.94 7.34 -28.43
N LEU A 130 10.41 7.06 -27.24
CA LEU A 130 9.17 6.31 -27.08
C LEU A 130 8.02 6.91 -27.89
N VAL A 131 7.77 8.22 -27.79
CA VAL A 131 6.66 8.86 -28.49
C VAL A 131 6.91 8.89 -30.01
N ARG A 132 8.16 9.14 -30.42
CA ARG A 132 8.55 9.23 -31.83
C ARG A 132 8.57 7.89 -32.57
N SER A 133 8.99 6.81 -31.93
CA SER A 133 9.21 5.50 -32.58
C SER A 133 8.07 4.52 -32.40
N SER A 134 7.27 4.63 -31.33
CA SER A 134 6.23 3.63 -31.01
C SER A 134 4.81 4.03 -31.39
N GLY A 135 4.60 5.24 -31.93
CA GLY A 135 3.25 5.75 -32.21
C GLY A 135 2.40 5.99 -30.94
N ALA A 136 3.05 6.00 -29.77
CA ALA A 136 2.40 6.25 -28.49
C ALA A 136 1.73 7.63 -28.46
N ARG A 137 0.53 7.68 -27.89
CA ARG A 137 -0.23 8.93 -27.72
C ARG A 137 0.03 9.52 -26.34
N ILE A 138 0.21 10.84 -26.31
CA ILE A 138 0.31 11.57 -25.05
C ILE A 138 -1.11 11.91 -24.58
N HIS A 139 -1.42 11.54 -23.35
CA HIS A 139 -2.64 11.95 -22.66
C HIS A 139 -2.27 13.04 -21.65
N PHE A 140 -2.80 14.24 -21.84
CA PHE A 140 -2.53 15.40 -20.98
C PHE A 140 -3.80 15.81 -20.23
N ILE A 141 -3.69 15.84 -18.90
CA ILE A 141 -4.80 16.10 -17.98
C ILE A 141 -4.46 17.35 -17.17
N ASP A 142 -5.36 18.33 -17.16
CA ASP A 142 -5.22 19.58 -16.42
C ASP A 142 -6.58 20.01 -15.87
N ASP A 143 -6.60 20.73 -14.74
CA ASP A 143 -7.84 21.28 -14.18
C ASP A 143 -8.15 22.69 -14.69
N ARG A 144 -7.27 23.27 -15.53
CA ARG A 144 -7.40 24.63 -16.06
C ARG A 144 -7.71 24.65 -17.56
N LEU A 145 -8.91 25.09 -17.92
CA LEU A 145 -9.38 25.10 -19.32
C LEU A 145 -8.50 25.94 -20.26
N GLU A 146 -8.05 27.12 -19.83
CA GLU A 146 -7.21 27.98 -20.67
C GLU A 146 -5.87 27.34 -21.02
N THR A 147 -5.28 26.55 -20.12
CA THR A 147 -4.08 25.74 -20.41
C THR A 147 -4.36 24.74 -21.54
N LEU A 148 -5.49 24.05 -21.51
CA LEU A 148 -5.85 23.08 -22.56
C LEU A 148 -6.15 23.78 -23.89
N LYS A 149 -6.81 24.94 -23.88
CA LYS A 149 -7.03 25.76 -25.09
C LYS A 149 -5.70 26.24 -25.68
N ALA A 150 -4.74 26.64 -24.86
CA ALA A 150 -3.41 27.05 -25.30
C ALA A 150 -2.67 25.88 -25.99
N VAL A 151 -2.66 24.69 -25.37
CA VAL A 151 -2.08 23.48 -25.98
C VAL A 151 -2.80 23.11 -27.29
N ARG A 152 -4.13 23.22 -27.35
CA ARG A 152 -4.91 22.91 -28.56
C ARG A 152 -4.66 23.88 -29.71
N LYS A 153 -4.31 25.14 -29.43
CA LYS A 153 -3.92 26.15 -30.43
C LYS A 153 -2.53 25.91 -30.99
N ALA A 154 -1.66 25.20 -30.28
CA ALA A 154 -0.33 24.82 -30.76
C ALA A 154 -0.45 23.73 -31.84
N SER A 155 -0.15 24.09 -33.09
CA SER A 155 -0.31 23.19 -34.25
C SER A 155 0.57 21.94 -34.19
N ASP A 156 1.72 22.04 -33.52
CA ASP A 156 2.69 20.97 -33.33
C ASP A 156 2.31 19.97 -32.23
N LEU A 157 1.26 20.23 -31.45
CA LEU A 157 0.76 19.36 -30.37
C LEU A 157 -0.63 18.76 -30.68
N HIS A 158 -1.06 18.75 -31.95
CA HIS A 158 -2.40 18.31 -32.33
C HIS A 158 -2.72 16.85 -31.99
N ASP A 159 -1.69 15.99 -31.86
CA ASP A 159 -1.79 14.57 -31.52
C ASP A 159 -1.96 14.28 -30.02
N VAL A 160 -1.74 15.29 -29.17
CA VAL A 160 -1.93 15.17 -27.72
C VAL A 160 -3.42 15.10 -27.41
N GLN A 161 -3.83 14.07 -26.66
CA GLN A 161 -5.19 13.93 -26.16
C GLN A 161 -5.37 14.79 -24.91
N LEU A 162 -6.30 15.75 -24.96
CA LEU A 162 -6.49 16.76 -23.92
C LEU A 162 -7.73 16.45 -23.07
N TYR A 163 -7.53 16.44 -21.75
CA TYR A 163 -8.58 16.17 -20.78
C TYR A 163 -8.67 17.30 -19.74
N LEU A 164 -9.86 17.89 -19.60
CA LEU A 164 -10.19 18.74 -18.46
C LEU A 164 -10.64 17.85 -17.31
N ALA A 165 -9.90 17.87 -16.20
CA ALA A 165 -10.32 17.23 -14.96
C ALA A 165 -11.60 17.90 -14.44
N ASP A 166 -12.65 17.14 -14.17
CA ASP A 166 -13.88 17.67 -13.57
C ASP A 166 -13.76 17.93 -12.05
N TRP A 167 -12.63 17.52 -11.48
CA TRP A 167 -12.20 17.84 -10.12
C TRP A 167 -11.13 18.95 -10.16
N GLY A 168 -11.01 19.70 -9.06
CA GLY A 168 -10.08 20.83 -8.96
C GLY A 168 -10.80 22.15 -8.80
N TYR A 169 -10.22 23.23 -9.34
CA TYR A 169 -10.70 24.60 -9.14
C TYR A 169 -11.60 25.14 -10.25
N ASN A 170 -11.98 24.31 -11.24
CA ASN A 170 -12.83 24.76 -12.34
C ASN A 170 -14.32 24.84 -11.99
N THR A 171 -15.03 25.71 -12.69
CA THR A 171 -16.49 25.90 -12.51
C THR A 171 -17.31 25.00 -13.45
N GLU A 172 -18.62 24.92 -13.18
CA GLU A 172 -19.54 24.18 -14.04
C GLU A 172 -19.63 24.79 -15.45
N GLU A 173 -19.57 26.12 -15.56
CA GLU A 173 -19.54 26.83 -16.83
C GLU A 173 -18.27 26.48 -17.63
N GLU A 174 -17.12 26.38 -16.97
CA GLU A 174 -15.87 25.95 -17.60
C GLU A 174 -15.95 24.50 -18.09
N ARG A 175 -16.53 23.59 -17.31
CA ARG A 175 -16.75 22.19 -17.75
C ARG A 175 -17.68 22.12 -18.96
N GLN A 176 -18.77 22.89 -18.96
CA GLN A 176 -19.69 22.97 -20.10
C GLN A 176 -19.03 23.60 -21.34
N ALA A 177 -18.19 24.61 -21.16
CA ALA A 177 -17.41 25.21 -22.23
C ALA A 177 -16.40 24.22 -22.81
N ALA A 178 -15.70 23.46 -21.96
CA ALA A 178 -14.75 22.43 -22.36
C ALA A 178 -15.41 21.29 -23.15
N ALA A 179 -16.57 20.82 -22.70
CA ALA A 179 -17.34 19.78 -23.40
C ALA A 179 -17.78 20.19 -24.81
N LYS A 180 -17.92 21.49 -25.07
CA LYS A 180 -18.25 22.06 -26.39
C LYS A 180 -17.01 22.42 -27.23
N TYR A 181 -15.82 22.41 -26.63
CA TYR A 181 -14.59 22.82 -27.31
C TYR A 181 -13.97 21.65 -28.09
N PRO A 182 -13.80 21.73 -29.43
CA PRO A 182 -13.27 20.63 -30.22
C PRO A 182 -11.87 20.19 -29.76
N GLY A 183 -11.71 18.89 -29.50
CA GLY A 183 -10.43 18.29 -29.13
C GLY A 183 -10.09 18.33 -27.64
N ILE A 184 -10.99 18.81 -26.77
CA ILE A 184 -10.88 18.71 -25.32
C ILE A 184 -12.02 17.81 -24.82
N ARG A 185 -11.73 16.90 -23.89
CA ARG A 185 -12.74 16.05 -23.24
C ARG A 185 -12.77 16.33 -21.75
N VAL A 186 -13.95 16.35 -21.15
CA VAL A 186 -14.05 16.35 -19.68
C VAL A 186 -13.83 14.92 -19.18
N ILE A 187 -12.99 14.73 -18.17
CA ILE A 187 -12.72 13.44 -17.56
C ILE A 187 -13.07 13.49 -16.06
N THR A 188 -13.74 12.46 -15.59
CA THR A 188 -14.06 12.28 -14.16
C THR A 188 -12.87 11.70 -13.39
N LEU A 189 -12.80 11.92 -12.08
CA LEU A 189 -11.72 11.36 -11.25
C LEU A 189 -11.60 9.82 -11.38
N PRO A 190 -12.68 9.02 -11.34
CA PRO A 190 -12.59 7.58 -11.58
C PRO A 190 -12.07 7.22 -12.98
N GLN A 191 -12.52 7.94 -14.03
CA GLN A 191 -12.04 7.71 -15.39
C GLN A 191 -10.55 8.05 -15.55
N CYS A 192 -10.07 9.09 -14.86
CA CYS A 192 -8.66 9.43 -14.81
C CYS A 192 -7.84 8.34 -14.14
N CYS A 193 -8.32 7.80 -13.02
CA CYS A 193 -7.69 6.67 -12.34
C CYS A 193 -7.62 5.43 -13.24
N GLU A 194 -8.67 5.13 -14.01
CA GLU A 194 -8.64 4.03 -14.97
C GLU A 194 -7.74 4.32 -16.18
N LEU A 195 -7.69 5.56 -16.66
CA LEU A 195 -6.79 5.97 -17.74
C LEU A 195 -5.32 5.78 -17.34
N LEU A 196 -4.97 6.18 -16.11
CA LEU A 196 -3.64 5.98 -15.53
C LEU A 196 -3.31 4.48 -15.32
N LYS A 197 -4.29 3.65 -14.99
CA LYS A 197 -4.08 2.19 -14.83
C LYS A 197 -3.94 1.45 -16.16
N TRP A 198 -4.71 1.82 -17.19
CA TRP A 198 -4.96 0.94 -18.34
C TRP A 198 -4.66 1.51 -19.72
N GLY A 199 -4.41 2.82 -19.88
CA GLY A 199 -4.04 3.45 -21.15
C GLY A 199 -4.71 2.82 -22.39
N ILE A 200 -6.06 2.78 -22.41
CA ILE A 200 -6.91 1.90 -23.25
C ILE A 200 -6.29 1.33 -24.55
N ILE A 201 -6.20 -0.01 -24.57
CA ILE A 201 -6.24 -1.01 -25.66
C ILE A 201 -5.31 -0.78 -26.87
N MET A 202 -4.28 -1.63 -26.99
CA MET A 202 -4.07 -2.59 -28.10
C MET A 202 -3.11 -3.70 -27.63
N GLU A 203 -3.47 -4.94 -27.97
CA GLU A 203 -2.61 -6.12 -27.85
C GLU A 203 -1.38 -5.96 -28.77
N VAL A 204 -0.21 -5.72 -28.18
CA VAL A 204 1.09 -5.95 -28.82
C VAL A 204 2.04 -6.46 -27.75
N ASP A 205 2.43 -7.73 -27.88
CA ASP A 205 3.60 -8.32 -27.23
C ASP A 205 4.84 -7.63 -27.84
N ASP A 206 5.55 -6.82 -27.06
CA ASP A 206 6.55 -5.85 -27.57
C ASP A 206 8.01 -6.31 -27.45
N GLY A 207 8.28 -7.52 -26.97
CA GLY A 207 9.54 -8.22 -27.20
C GLY A 207 10.84 -7.47 -26.83
N CYS A 208 10.82 -6.51 -25.89
CA CYS A 208 12.00 -5.71 -25.51
C CYS A 208 11.99 -5.29 -24.03
N GLU A 209 12.41 -6.19 -23.14
CA GLU A 209 13.16 -5.77 -21.94
C GLU A 209 14.54 -5.23 -22.39
N PRO A 210 15.10 -4.19 -21.74
CA PRO A 210 16.39 -3.62 -22.12
C PRO A 210 17.53 -4.63 -21.95
N SER A 211 18.45 -4.68 -22.92
CA SER A 211 19.53 -5.65 -22.90
C SER A 211 20.66 -5.25 -21.93
N GLN A 212 21.33 -6.25 -21.34
CA GLN A 212 22.43 -6.04 -20.37
C GLN A 212 23.55 -5.11 -20.87
N ALA A 213 23.78 -5.02 -22.18
CA ALA A 213 24.81 -4.14 -22.75
C ALA A 213 24.42 -2.65 -22.72
N GLU A 214 23.13 -2.33 -22.84
CA GLU A 214 22.61 -0.95 -22.80
C GLU A 214 22.61 -0.40 -21.37
N VAL A 215 22.38 -1.29 -20.38
CA VAL A 215 22.54 -0.97 -18.96
C VAL A 215 24.00 -0.62 -18.62
N ILE A 216 24.97 -1.34 -19.20
CA ILE A 216 26.41 -1.11 -18.94
C ILE A 216 26.93 0.16 -19.63
N ALA A 217 26.46 0.48 -20.83
CA ALA A 217 26.86 1.68 -21.56
C ALA A 217 26.31 2.98 -20.94
N GLY A 218 25.09 2.95 -20.38
CA GLY A 218 24.48 4.08 -19.68
C GLY A 218 25.17 4.47 -18.36
N THR A 219 25.95 3.58 -17.76
CA THR A 219 26.66 3.82 -16.49
C THR A 219 27.99 4.57 -16.58
N LYS A 220 28.51 4.89 -17.78
CA LYS A 220 29.91 5.39 -17.92
C LYS A 220 30.11 6.83 -18.41
N ALA A 221 29.09 7.69 -18.41
CA ALA A 221 29.27 9.11 -18.71
C ALA A 221 28.91 10.02 -17.52
N GLY A 222 29.82 10.06 -16.55
CA GLY A 222 30.13 11.23 -15.72
C GLY A 222 28.99 11.98 -15.04
N ALA A 223 28.33 11.35 -14.07
CA ALA A 223 27.96 12.09 -12.85
C ALA A 223 29.25 12.37 -12.05
N PRO A 224 29.45 13.57 -11.50
CA PRO A 224 30.44 13.73 -10.44
C PRO A 224 29.95 12.88 -9.26
N ASP A 225 30.82 11.98 -8.84
CA ASP A 225 30.70 11.00 -7.76
C ASP A 225 29.71 11.40 -6.64
N THR A 226 28.43 11.12 -6.84
CA THR A 226 27.44 10.99 -5.76
C THR A 226 27.17 9.51 -5.65
N GLN A 227 27.86 8.89 -4.70
CA GLN A 227 27.61 7.54 -4.19
C GLN A 227 26.12 7.19 -4.31
N THR A 228 25.79 6.23 -5.17
CA THR A 228 24.55 5.47 -5.03
C THR A 228 24.59 4.90 -3.64
N THR A 229 23.84 5.49 -2.72
CA THR A 229 23.79 4.98 -1.36
C THR A 229 23.25 3.55 -1.50
N PRO A 230 24.02 2.52 -1.10
CA PRO A 230 23.54 1.15 -1.17
C PRO A 230 22.18 1.11 -0.47
N ARG A 231 21.19 0.47 -1.10
CA ARG A 231 19.89 0.26 -0.48
C ARG A 231 20.13 -0.31 0.92
N HIS A 232 19.70 0.43 1.94
CA HIS A 232 19.93 0.02 3.32
C HIS A 232 19.18 -1.27 3.61
N ILE A 233 19.91 -2.34 3.92
CA ILE A 233 19.34 -3.60 4.37
C ILE A 233 19.18 -3.50 5.89
N PRO A 234 17.94 -3.60 6.42
CA PRO A 234 17.73 -3.58 7.86
C PRO A 234 18.60 -4.60 8.57
N GLN A 235 19.33 -4.16 9.60
CA GLN A 235 20.17 -5.01 10.43
C GLN A 235 19.48 -5.44 11.74
N SER A 236 18.41 -4.76 12.11
CA SER A 236 17.59 -5.08 13.27
C SER A 236 16.12 -4.73 13.03
N LEU A 237 15.24 -5.21 13.90
CA LEU A 237 13.81 -4.95 13.81
C LEU A 237 13.47 -3.46 14.01
N GLU A 238 14.30 -2.73 14.77
CA GLU A 238 14.17 -1.28 14.99
C GLU A 238 14.28 -0.49 13.68
N GLU A 239 15.07 -1.00 12.72
CA GLU A 239 15.25 -0.39 11.40
C GLU A 239 14.12 -0.72 10.42
N VAL A 240 13.27 -1.70 10.75
CA VAL A 240 12.07 -2.02 9.95
C VAL A 240 11.00 -0.98 10.25
N ASN A 241 10.54 -0.30 9.20
CA ASN A 241 9.58 0.78 9.30
C ASN A 241 8.19 0.23 9.66
N ASN A 242 7.69 0.59 10.85
CA ASN A 242 6.35 0.22 11.31
C ASN A 242 5.32 1.35 11.16
N GLY A 243 5.66 2.39 10.38
CA GLY A 243 4.89 3.64 10.24
C GLY A 243 4.50 3.99 8.80
N GLN A 244 5.12 3.39 7.78
CA GLN A 244 4.67 3.49 6.38
C GLN A 244 3.42 2.63 6.16
N ILE A 245 2.28 3.19 6.54
CA ILE A 245 0.97 2.57 6.39
C ILE A 245 0.39 2.95 5.03
N LEU A 246 0.10 1.96 4.19
CA LEU A 246 -0.58 2.08 2.90
C LEU A 246 -2.09 2.37 3.04
N GLY A 247 -2.67 2.11 4.22
CA GLY A 247 -4.08 2.38 4.49
C GLY A 247 -4.63 1.94 5.85
N PHE A 248 -5.73 2.64 6.22
CA PHE A 248 -6.81 2.43 7.21
C PHE A 248 -6.54 2.34 8.72
N GLY A 249 -6.37 3.53 9.31
CA GLY A 249 -6.77 3.82 10.70
C GLY A 249 -8.11 4.57 10.86
N ALA A 250 -8.60 5.30 9.83
CA ALA A 250 -9.92 5.99 9.86
C ALA A 250 -10.58 6.22 8.48
N ASP A 251 -9.83 6.26 7.37
CA ASP A 251 -10.36 6.57 6.03
C ASP A 251 -11.00 5.36 5.35
N LEU A 252 -12.03 4.76 5.96
CA LEU A 252 -12.68 3.55 5.43
C LEU A 252 -13.27 3.79 4.03
N ALA A 253 -13.21 2.78 3.16
CA ALA A 253 -13.87 2.83 1.84
C ALA A 253 -15.40 2.95 2.00
N GLU A 254 -16.11 3.51 1.01
CA GLU A 254 -17.56 3.77 1.10
C GLU A 254 -18.40 2.49 1.32
N ASP A 255 -17.93 1.36 0.82
CA ASP A 255 -18.53 0.04 0.97
C ASP A 255 -18.16 -0.67 2.30
N HIS A 256 -17.27 -0.08 3.11
CA HIS A 256 -16.90 -0.62 4.40
C HIS A 256 -18.07 -0.51 5.40
N PRO A 257 -18.38 -1.56 6.20
CA PRO A 257 -19.52 -1.54 7.12
C PRO A 257 -19.52 -0.38 8.13
N GLY A 258 -18.33 -0.01 8.63
CA GLY A 258 -18.11 1.14 9.50
C GLY A 258 -17.94 2.50 8.80
N TYR A 259 -18.16 2.63 7.48
CA TYR A 259 -17.94 3.90 6.76
C TYR A 259 -18.74 5.08 7.34
N ARG A 260 -19.98 4.83 7.77
CA ARG A 260 -20.86 5.84 8.36
C ARG A 260 -20.87 5.83 9.89
N ASP A 261 -20.07 4.97 10.53
CA ASP A 261 -19.99 4.87 11.99
C ASP A 261 -18.78 5.64 12.51
N GLN A 262 -19.03 6.83 13.05
CA GLN A 262 -17.99 7.67 13.61
C GLN A 262 -17.36 7.06 14.88
N SER A 263 -18.15 6.37 15.70
CA SER A 263 -17.65 5.76 16.94
C SER A 263 -16.68 4.61 16.65
N TYR A 264 -16.96 3.83 15.61
CA TYR A 264 -16.06 2.80 15.11
C TYR A 264 -14.76 3.40 14.55
N LYS A 265 -14.85 4.48 13.76
CA LYS A 265 -13.66 5.20 13.25
C LYS A 265 -12.79 5.76 14.36
N ASP A 266 -13.41 6.34 15.38
CA ASP A 266 -12.69 6.89 16.54
C ASP A 266 -12.00 5.77 17.33
N ARG A 267 -12.67 4.62 17.53
CA ARG A 267 -12.10 3.42 18.16
C ARG A 267 -10.90 2.88 17.37
N ARG A 268 -11.02 2.77 16.04
CA ARG A 268 -9.93 2.38 15.13
C ARG A 268 -8.73 3.31 15.24
N MET A 269 -8.96 4.61 15.21
CA MET A 269 -7.91 5.62 15.32
C MET A 269 -7.21 5.58 16.69
N ALA A 270 -7.97 5.36 17.76
CA ALA A 270 -7.41 5.20 19.11
C ALA A 270 -6.44 4.01 19.18
N ILE A 271 -6.84 2.84 18.68
CA ILE A 271 -6.00 1.64 18.62
C ILE A 271 -4.78 1.85 17.71
N ALA A 272 -4.99 2.44 16.53
CA ALA A 272 -3.90 2.75 15.60
C ALA A 272 -2.84 3.68 16.24
N ASN A 273 -3.27 4.66 17.02
CA ASN A 273 -2.36 5.56 17.73
C ASN A 273 -1.57 4.87 18.85
N ILE A 274 -2.14 3.84 19.48
CA ILE A 274 -1.42 2.98 20.44
C ILE A 274 -0.31 2.23 19.70
N ALA A 275 -0.62 1.59 18.56
CA ALA A 275 0.37 0.89 17.75
C ALA A 275 1.50 1.81 17.25
N ARG A 276 1.19 3.04 16.80
CA ARG A 276 2.20 4.02 16.35
C ARG A 276 3.20 4.43 17.44
N ARG A 277 2.78 4.38 18.71
CA ARG A 277 3.62 4.76 19.86
C ARG A 277 4.50 3.60 20.34
N HIS A 278 4.17 2.37 19.97
CA HIS A 278 4.96 1.19 20.35
C HIS A 278 6.40 1.29 19.82
N ARG A 279 7.34 0.78 20.61
CA ARG A 279 8.76 0.64 20.27
C ARG A 279 9.17 -0.80 20.44
N VAL A 280 10.13 -1.24 19.61
CA VAL A 280 10.70 -2.58 19.75
C VAL A 280 11.32 -2.72 21.14
N GLY A 281 11.06 -3.84 21.80
CA GLY A 281 11.49 -4.11 23.17
C GLY A 281 10.45 -3.76 24.24
N ASP A 282 9.53 -2.83 23.97
CA ASP A 282 8.43 -2.52 24.90
C ASP A 282 7.38 -3.64 24.90
N PRO A 283 6.75 -3.94 26.05
CA PRO A 283 5.56 -4.79 26.11
C PRO A 283 4.47 -4.27 25.17
N ILE A 284 3.78 -5.17 24.48
CA ILE A 284 2.68 -4.80 23.59
C ILE A 284 1.54 -4.22 24.45
N PRO A 285 1.03 -3.01 24.13
CA PRO A 285 -0.02 -2.39 24.92
C PRO A 285 -1.28 -3.25 25.00
N ARG A 286 -1.76 -3.46 26.22
CA ARG A 286 -3.03 -4.14 26.47
C ARG A 286 -4.19 -3.23 26.16
N LEU A 287 -5.25 -3.79 25.59
CA LEU A 287 -6.49 -3.10 25.24
C LEU A 287 -7.66 -3.61 26.08
N GLU A 288 -8.47 -2.68 26.57
CA GLU A 288 -9.80 -2.97 27.08
C GLU A 288 -10.75 -3.04 25.89
N TYR A 289 -11.12 -4.26 25.48
CA TYR A 289 -12.13 -4.48 24.45
C TYR A 289 -13.53 -4.20 25.02
N THR A 290 -14.36 -3.53 24.22
CA THR A 290 -15.73 -3.20 24.60
C THR A 290 -16.59 -4.47 24.64
N PRO A 291 -17.73 -4.46 25.36
CA PRO A 291 -18.67 -5.58 25.35
C PRO A 291 -19.17 -5.95 23.95
N GLU A 292 -19.18 -5.01 23.01
CA GLU A 292 -19.53 -5.28 21.61
C GLU A 292 -18.42 -6.01 20.86
N GLU A 293 -17.17 -5.59 21.02
CA GLU A 293 -16.00 -6.27 20.45
C GLU A 293 -15.90 -7.72 20.99
N LEU A 294 -16.15 -7.92 22.30
CA LEU A 294 -16.20 -9.26 22.90
C LEU A 294 -17.29 -10.15 22.27
N ARG A 295 -18.48 -9.59 22.01
CA ARG A 295 -19.56 -10.34 21.33
C ARG A 295 -19.17 -10.74 19.90
N VAL A 296 -18.58 -9.81 19.13
CA VAL A 296 -18.12 -10.09 17.76
C VAL A 296 -17.08 -11.22 17.77
N TRP A 297 -16.09 -11.13 18.65
CA TRP A 297 -15.09 -12.17 18.84
C TRP A 297 -15.72 -13.53 19.15
N GLY A 298 -16.63 -13.60 20.14
CA GLY A 298 -17.28 -14.83 20.53
C GLY A 298 -18.04 -15.49 19.37
N ILE A 299 -18.77 -14.70 18.57
CA ILE A 299 -19.47 -15.18 17.37
C ILE A 299 -18.49 -15.78 16.36
N VAL A 300 -17.41 -15.05 16.05
CA VAL A 300 -16.43 -15.49 15.05
C VAL A 300 -15.72 -16.77 15.49
N LEU A 301 -15.28 -16.82 16.76
CA LEU A 301 -14.63 -18.00 17.32
C LEU A 301 -15.56 -19.21 17.34
N HIS A 302 -16.83 -19.03 17.73
CA HIS A 302 -17.82 -20.10 17.77
C HIS A 302 -18.03 -20.72 16.38
N GLU A 303 -18.28 -19.88 15.37
CA GLU A 303 -18.54 -20.34 14.00
C GLU A 303 -17.32 -21.05 13.39
N LEU A 304 -16.11 -20.52 13.61
CA LEU A 304 -14.89 -21.11 13.06
C LEU A 304 -14.51 -22.43 13.75
N ARG A 305 -14.70 -22.55 15.07
CA ARG A 305 -14.46 -23.81 15.80
C ARG A 305 -15.25 -24.98 15.23
N ASN A 306 -16.49 -24.75 14.84
CA ASN A 306 -17.34 -25.77 14.24
C ASN A 306 -16.86 -26.23 12.84
N LEU A 307 -15.89 -25.53 12.24
CA LEU A 307 -15.35 -25.85 10.92
C LEU A 307 -13.90 -26.35 10.95
N TYR A 308 -13.17 -26.13 12.04
CA TYR A 308 -11.75 -26.45 12.11
C TYR A 308 -11.46 -27.94 12.03
N ASP A 309 -12.19 -28.78 12.75
CA ASP A 309 -11.94 -30.24 12.79
C ASP A 309 -11.95 -30.87 11.38
N ASP A 310 -12.79 -30.34 10.50
CA ASP A 310 -12.91 -30.82 9.13
C ASP A 310 -12.06 -30.03 8.12
N GLY A 311 -11.76 -28.76 8.41
CA GLY A 311 -11.28 -27.80 7.42
C GLY A 311 -9.84 -27.33 7.61
N ALA A 312 -9.32 -27.35 8.83
CA ALA A 312 -7.97 -26.90 9.16
C ALA A 312 -6.95 -28.04 9.09
N CYS A 313 -5.68 -27.70 8.89
CA CYS A 313 -4.60 -28.67 8.85
C CYS A 313 -4.23 -29.19 10.26
N ALA A 314 -3.59 -30.34 10.32
CA ALA A 314 -3.20 -31.02 11.55
C ALA A 314 -2.28 -30.16 12.43
N GLU A 315 -1.37 -29.38 11.84
CA GLU A 315 -0.46 -28.46 12.53
C GLU A 315 -1.23 -27.33 13.20
N PHE A 316 -2.22 -26.74 12.51
CA PHE A 316 -3.11 -25.75 13.10
C PHE A 316 -3.85 -26.33 14.31
N LEU A 317 -4.46 -27.50 14.15
CA LEU A 317 -5.22 -28.17 15.22
C LEU A 317 -4.34 -28.56 16.41
N ARG A 318 -3.08 -28.95 16.16
CA ARG A 318 -2.09 -29.24 17.22
C ARG A 318 -1.67 -27.99 17.98
N CYS A 319 -1.50 -26.86 17.30
CA CYS A 319 -1.03 -25.61 17.91
C CYS A 319 -2.15 -24.80 18.56
N LEU A 320 -3.40 -24.92 18.10
CA LEU A 320 -4.54 -24.14 18.58
C LEU A 320 -4.76 -24.20 20.11
N PRO A 321 -4.63 -25.36 20.79
CA PRO A 321 -4.80 -25.44 22.24
C PRO A 321 -3.78 -24.64 23.06
N LEU A 322 -2.64 -24.27 22.49
CA LEU A 322 -1.58 -23.50 23.19
C LEU A 322 -2.05 -22.11 23.62
N PHE A 323 -3.08 -21.57 22.96
CA PHE A 323 -3.51 -20.18 23.13
C PHE A 323 -4.78 -20.01 23.97
N ASP A 324 -5.43 -21.11 24.38
CA ASP A 324 -6.64 -21.13 25.19
C ASP A 324 -7.67 -20.05 24.80
N PHE A 325 -8.03 -19.98 23.52
CA PHE A 325 -9.00 -19.01 23.05
C PHE A 325 -10.36 -19.27 23.71
N ARG A 326 -11.04 -18.22 24.20
CA ARG A 326 -12.36 -18.35 24.82
C ARG A 326 -13.30 -17.31 24.24
N GLU A 327 -14.58 -17.65 24.11
CA GLU A 327 -15.56 -16.77 23.44
C GLU A 327 -15.85 -15.49 24.22
N ASP A 328 -15.55 -15.47 25.53
CA ASP A 328 -15.83 -14.35 26.45
C ASP A 328 -14.64 -13.39 26.64
N VAL A 329 -13.48 -13.67 26.05
CA VAL A 329 -12.29 -12.82 26.15
C VAL A 329 -11.52 -12.75 24.83
N VAL A 330 -11.23 -11.53 24.37
CA VAL A 330 -10.27 -11.32 23.28
C VAL A 330 -8.84 -11.39 23.87
N PRO A 331 -8.01 -12.34 23.42
CA PRO A 331 -6.63 -12.46 23.87
C PRO A 331 -5.81 -11.20 23.61
N GLN A 332 -4.84 -10.93 24.49
CA GLN A 332 -3.94 -9.79 24.35
C GLN A 332 -2.70 -10.20 23.55
N LEU A 333 -2.28 -9.36 22.59
CA LEU A 333 -1.12 -9.66 21.75
C LEU A 333 0.16 -9.94 22.55
N GLU A 334 0.35 -9.28 23.69
CA GLU A 334 1.52 -9.53 24.56
C GLU A 334 1.57 -10.98 25.04
N ASP A 335 0.44 -11.53 25.48
CA ASP A 335 0.37 -12.90 25.99
C ASP A 335 0.65 -13.91 24.86
N LEU A 336 0.07 -13.67 23.68
CA LEU A 336 0.29 -14.51 22.50
C LEU A 336 1.74 -14.44 22.03
N SER A 337 2.33 -13.24 22.03
CA SER A 337 3.74 -13.02 21.67
C SER A 337 4.69 -13.76 22.61
N GLN A 338 4.38 -13.83 23.91
CA GLN A 338 5.17 -14.60 24.87
C GLN A 338 5.09 -16.11 24.62
N ILE A 339 3.92 -16.62 24.23
CA ILE A 339 3.74 -18.02 23.81
C ILE A 339 4.59 -18.29 22.57
N LEU A 340 4.44 -17.49 21.51
CA LEU A 340 5.21 -17.66 20.27
C LEU A 340 6.73 -17.60 20.49
N ARG A 341 7.22 -16.71 21.36
CA ARG A 341 8.65 -16.61 21.67
C ARG A 341 9.18 -17.90 22.31
N ARG A 342 8.36 -18.58 23.11
CA ARG A 342 8.72 -19.85 23.75
C ARG A 342 8.69 -21.01 22.77
N GLU A 343 7.67 -21.09 21.91
CA GLU A 343 7.46 -22.23 21.01
C GLU A 343 8.35 -22.19 19.77
N THR A 344 8.52 -21.03 19.14
CA THR A 344 9.20 -20.89 17.84
C THR A 344 10.20 -19.73 17.78
N GLY A 345 10.32 -18.94 18.85
CA GLY A 345 11.14 -17.72 18.85
C GLY A 345 10.49 -16.54 18.12
N TRP A 346 9.30 -16.73 17.54
CA TRP A 346 8.56 -15.68 16.88
C TRP A 346 7.93 -14.72 17.87
N GLN A 347 7.65 -13.50 17.42
CA GLN A 347 7.00 -12.49 18.24
C GLN A 347 6.03 -11.65 17.43
N ILE A 348 5.17 -10.92 18.13
CA ILE A 348 4.20 -10.01 17.53
C ILE A 348 4.68 -8.56 17.72
N ARG A 349 4.44 -7.72 16.71
CA ARG A 349 4.56 -6.26 16.81
C ARG A 349 3.22 -5.62 16.42
N PRO A 350 2.63 -4.75 17.24
CA PRO A 350 1.37 -4.10 16.90
C PRO A 350 1.57 -3.15 15.71
N VAL A 351 0.60 -3.14 14.80
CA VAL A 351 0.60 -2.27 13.61
C VAL A 351 -0.68 -1.46 13.50
N ALA A 352 -0.55 -0.24 12.98
CA ALA A 352 -1.64 0.73 12.91
C ALA A 352 -2.61 0.52 11.73
N GLY A 353 -2.30 -0.41 10.83
CA GLY A 353 -3.01 -0.64 9.57
C GLY A 353 -2.14 -1.44 8.60
N LEU A 354 -2.47 -1.37 7.31
CA LEU A 354 -1.76 -2.12 6.27
C LEU A 354 -0.38 -1.51 6.02
N LEU A 355 0.70 -2.25 6.30
CA LEU A 355 2.07 -1.81 5.98
C LEU A 355 2.38 -1.91 4.48
N HIS A 356 3.40 -1.17 4.05
CA HIS A 356 4.03 -1.46 2.77
C HIS A 356 4.52 -2.93 2.75
N PRO A 357 4.29 -3.70 1.67
CA PRO A 357 4.63 -5.13 1.63
C PRO A 357 6.08 -5.41 2.01
N ARG A 358 7.00 -4.56 1.57
CA ARG A 358 8.42 -4.67 1.93
C ARG A 358 8.66 -4.59 3.44
N ASP A 359 8.03 -3.66 4.13
CA ASP A 359 8.25 -3.47 5.57
C ASP A 359 7.63 -4.61 6.37
N PHE A 360 6.44 -5.06 5.96
CA PHE A 360 5.80 -6.24 6.52
C PHE A 360 6.69 -7.48 6.37
N LEU A 361 7.13 -7.78 5.13
CA LEU A 361 7.97 -8.95 4.85
C LEU A 361 9.35 -8.86 5.53
N ASN A 362 9.96 -7.67 5.58
CA ASN A 362 11.22 -7.46 6.30
C ASN A 362 11.09 -7.83 7.79
N GLY A 363 9.94 -7.56 8.42
CA GLY A 363 9.67 -8.00 9.80
C GLY A 363 9.78 -9.50 10.00
N LEU A 364 9.34 -10.28 9.00
CA LEU A 364 9.40 -11.75 9.03
C LEU A 364 10.85 -12.26 9.05
N ALA A 365 11.81 -11.52 8.47
CA ALA A 365 13.24 -11.85 8.56
C ALA A 365 13.75 -11.84 10.01
N PHE A 366 13.13 -11.04 10.87
CA PHE A 366 13.40 -10.95 12.29
C PHE A 366 12.40 -11.75 13.14
N GLN A 367 11.78 -12.78 12.55
CA GLN A 367 10.78 -13.64 13.20
C GLN A 367 9.68 -12.83 13.89
N THR A 368 9.28 -11.72 13.27
CA THR A 368 8.33 -10.77 13.84
C THR A 368 7.13 -10.60 12.92
N PHE A 369 5.96 -10.97 13.41
CA PHE A 369 4.69 -10.79 12.72
C PHE A 369 4.05 -9.46 13.13
N HIS A 370 3.66 -8.64 12.14
CA HIS A 370 2.98 -7.38 12.38
C HIS A 370 1.48 -7.62 12.46
N SER A 371 0.86 -7.39 13.62
CA SER A 371 -0.54 -7.72 13.89
C SER A 371 -1.36 -6.47 14.14
N THR A 372 -2.54 -6.38 13.53
CA THR A 372 -3.55 -5.40 13.92
C THR A 372 -4.14 -5.75 15.31
N GLN A 373 -4.76 -4.77 15.97
CA GLN A 373 -5.43 -4.94 17.27
C GLN A 373 -6.91 -4.51 17.25
N TYR A 374 -7.38 -3.94 16.15
CA TYR A 374 -8.77 -3.49 16.07
C TYR A 374 -9.69 -4.62 15.64
N MET A 375 -10.93 -4.59 16.11
CA MET A 375 -11.97 -5.55 15.76
C MET A 375 -12.71 -5.10 14.48
N ARG A 376 -13.15 -6.05 13.65
CA ARG A 376 -14.10 -5.79 12.57
C ARG A 376 -15.42 -5.20 13.07
N HIS A 377 -16.17 -4.58 12.17
CA HIS A 377 -17.43 -3.91 12.50
C HIS A 377 -18.53 -4.91 12.92
N PRO A 378 -19.29 -4.63 14.00
CA PRO A 378 -20.28 -5.55 14.57
C PRO A 378 -21.49 -5.81 13.68
N SER A 379 -21.80 -4.94 12.72
CA SER A 379 -22.92 -5.18 11.77
C SER A 379 -22.64 -6.31 10.79
N LYS A 380 -21.38 -6.71 10.62
CA LYS A 380 -20.95 -7.82 9.77
C LYS A 380 -19.83 -8.59 10.47
N PRO A 381 -20.11 -9.30 11.59
CA PRO A 381 -19.07 -10.07 12.31
C PRO A 381 -18.44 -11.14 11.40
N ASN A 382 -19.20 -11.49 10.38
CA ASN A 382 -18.95 -12.54 9.46
C ASN A 382 -18.11 -12.16 8.22
N TYR A 383 -17.78 -10.88 8.05
CA TYR A 383 -17.07 -10.39 6.90
C TYR A 383 -16.20 -9.20 7.28
N THR A 384 -14.97 -9.18 6.78
CA THR A 384 -14.10 -8.02 6.88
C THR A 384 -13.39 -7.79 5.54
N PRO A 385 -13.36 -6.56 5.01
CA PRO A 385 -12.61 -6.22 3.79
C PRO A 385 -11.12 -5.98 4.04
N GLU A 386 -10.69 -6.04 5.30
CA GLU A 386 -9.32 -5.79 5.76
C GLU A 386 -8.97 -6.71 6.95
N PRO A 387 -7.69 -7.01 7.19
CA PRO A 387 -7.28 -7.81 8.34
C PRO A 387 -7.65 -7.09 9.64
N ASP A 388 -8.27 -7.82 10.57
CA ASP A 388 -8.64 -7.38 11.91
C ASP A 388 -8.09 -8.37 12.94
N VAL A 389 -8.21 -8.05 14.23
CA VAL A 389 -7.66 -8.89 15.30
C VAL A 389 -8.19 -10.33 15.28
N CYS A 390 -9.43 -10.58 14.82
CA CYS A 390 -9.91 -11.94 14.62
C CYS A 390 -9.09 -12.69 13.57
N HIS A 391 -8.78 -12.04 12.44
CA HIS A 391 -7.95 -12.62 11.38
C HIS A 391 -6.55 -12.98 11.87
N GLU A 392 -5.90 -12.06 12.59
CA GLU A 392 -4.54 -12.29 13.10
C GLU A 392 -4.50 -13.47 14.07
N LEU A 393 -5.42 -13.48 15.04
CA LEU A 393 -5.43 -14.43 16.15
C LEU A 393 -5.92 -15.82 15.75
N LEU A 394 -6.92 -15.91 14.88
CA LEU A 394 -7.55 -17.18 14.51
C LEU A 394 -6.99 -17.75 13.21
N GLY A 395 -6.31 -16.92 12.40
CA GLY A 395 -5.66 -17.33 11.17
C GLY A 395 -4.16 -17.57 11.34
N HIS A 396 -3.40 -16.54 11.75
CA HIS A 396 -1.94 -16.60 11.75
C HIS A 396 -1.33 -17.19 13.01
N VAL A 397 -1.80 -16.76 14.20
CA VAL A 397 -1.12 -17.05 15.47
C VAL A 397 -0.91 -18.55 15.74
N PRO A 398 -1.90 -19.44 15.52
CA PRO A 398 -1.67 -20.88 15.70
C PRO A 398 -0.63 -21.45 14.76
N MET A 399 -0.59 -21.02 13.50
CA MET A 399 0.41 -21.46 12.53
C MET A 399 1.82 -20.96 12.88
N LEU A 400 1.95 -19.76 13.48
CA LEU A 400 3.23 -19.24 13.94
C LEU A 400 3.81 -20.00 15.16
N ALA A 401 3.06 -20.92 15.76
CA ALA A 401 3.59 -21.88 16.75
C ALA A 401 4.09 -23.18 16.12
N ASP A 402 3.97 -23.36 14.80
CA ASP A 402 4.53 -24.50 14.08
C ASP A 402 5.94 -24.17 13.51
N PRO A 403 6.99 -24.96 13.82
CA PRO A 403 8.34 -24.71 13.33
C PRO A 403 8.50 -24.79 11.81
N ALA A 404 7.84 -25.74 11.13
CA ALA A 404 8.01 -25.94 9.69
C ALA A 404 7.33 -24.81 8.90
N PHE A 405 6.15 -24.38 9.35
CA PHE A 405 5.52 -23.17 8.85
C PHE A 405 6.39 -21.94 9.08
N CYS A 406 6.96 -21.79 10.29
CA CYS A 406 7.85 -20.69 10.62
C CYS A 406 9.08 -20.63 9.69
N ASP A 407 9.70 -21.77 9.37
CA ASP A 407 10.83 -21.86 8.43
C ASP A 407 10.46 -21.34 7.03
N MET A 408 9.25 -21.68 6.58
CA MET A 408 8.70 -21.22 5.31
C MET A 408 8.52 -19.69 5.29
N VAL A 409 7.86 -19.14 6.32
CA VAL A 409 7.59 -17.70 6.43
C VAL A 409 8.89 -16.91 6.63
N HIS A 410 9.84 -17.44 7.41
CA HIS A 410 11.14 -16.83 7.64
C HIS A 410 11.95 -16.70 6.35
N SER A 411 11.92 -17.73 5.50
CA SER A 411 12.62 -17.71 4.20
C SER A 411 12.12 -16.57 3.30
N ILE A 412 10.81 -16.35 3.25
CA ILE A 412 10.21 -15.21 2.52
C ILE A 412 10.72 -13.88 3.09
N GLY A 413 10.75 -13.76 4.42
CA GLY A 413 11.27 -12.56 5.08
C GLY A 413 12.73 -12.27 4.75
N VAL A 414 13.59 -13.27 4.85
CA VAL A 414 15.03 -13.15 4.54
C VAL A 414 15.25 -12.79 3.06
N ALA A 415 14.44 -13.32 2.14
CA ALA A 415 14.45 -12.91 0.74
C ALA A 415 14.13 -11.43 0.55
N SER A 416 13.13 -10.93 1.28
CA SER A 416 12.64 -9.56 1.12
C SER A 416 13.66 -8.47 1.47
N LEU A 417 14.64 -8.77 2.33
CA LEU A 417 15.72 -7.87 2.73
C LEU A 417 16.57 -7.41 1.54
N CYS A 418 16.83 -8.31 0.60
CA CYS A 418 17.69 -8.07 -0.56
C CYS A 418 16.90 -7.91 -1.88
N ALA A 419 15.60 -8.20 -1.85
CA ALA A 419 14.74 -8.17 -3.03
C ALA A 419 14.62 -6.75 -3.63
N ASP A 420 14.69 -6.65 -4.96
CA ASP A 420 14.21 -5.47 -5.68
C ASP A 420 12.67 -5.34 -5.59
N ASP A 421 12.09 -4.29 -6.17
CA ASP A 421 10.64 -4.06 -6.06
C ASP A 421 9.80 -5.10 -6.81
N SER A 422 10.29 -5.61 -7.94
CA SER A 422 9.61 -6.67 -8.70
C SER A 422 9.59 -7.98 -7.90
N GLN A 423 10.70 -8.29 -7.26
CA GLN A 423 10.87 -9.45 -6.40
C GLN A 423 10.02 -9.33 -5.13
N ILE A 424 9.91 -8.14 -4.51
CA ILE A 424 8.97 -7.92 -3.40
C ILE A 424 7.54 -8.21 -3.80
N TRP A 425 7.10 -7.73 -4.96
CA TRP A 425 5.74 -8.00 -5.41
C TRP A 425 5.50 -9.48 -5.66
N HIS A 426 6.49 -10.20 -6.19
CA HIS A 426 6.40 -11.64 -6.35
C HIS A 426 6.38 -12.38 -5.01
N LEU A 427 7.25 -12.00 -4.06
CA LEU A 427 7.25 -12.52 -2.69
C LEU A 427 5.93 -12.24 -1.97
N THR A 428 5.31 -11.09 -2.22
CA THR A 428 3.98 -10.75 -1.69
C THR A 428 2.91 -11.69 -2.25
N LYS A 429 2.97 -12.05 -3.54
CA LYS A 429 2.06 -13.05 -4.11
C LYS A 429 2.33 -14.45 -3.59
N ILE A 430 3.59 -14.82 -3.39
CA ILE A 430 3.96 -16.07 -2.73
C ILE A 430 3.31 -16.12 -1.34
N TYR A 431 3.50 -15.08 -0.53
CA TYR A 431 2.89 -14.96 0.80
C TYR A 431 1.37 -15.06 0.73
N TRP A 432 0.74 -14.41 -0.25
CA TRP A 432 -0.70 -14.50 -0.47
C TRP A 432 -1.18 -15.93 -0.77
N TYR A 433 -0.54 -16.63 -1.70
CA TYR A 433 -0.98 -17.98 -2.11
C TYR A 433 -0.46 -19.10 -1.19
N THR A 434 0.30 -18.77 -0.14
CA THR A 434 0.68 -19.70 0.92
C THR A 434 0.12 -19.25 2.27
N VAL A 435 0.73 -18.23 2.89
CA VAL A 435 0.41 -17.79 4.25
C VAL A 435 -1.03 -17.26 4.39
N GLU A 436 -1.60 -16.61 3.38
CA GLU A 436 -2.99 -16.10 3.42
C GLU A 436 -4.02 -17.12 2.92
N PHE A 437 -3.79 -17.75 1.77
CA PHE A 437 -4.77 -18.61 1.08
C PHE A 437 -4.18 -19.96 0.64
N GLY A 438 -3.17 -20.46 1.35
CA GLY A 438 -2.57 -21.75 1.08
C GLY A 438 -3.34 -22.92 1.68
N VAL A 439 -3.20 -24.06 1.02
CA VAL A 439 -3.75 -25.34 1.48
C VAL A 439 -2.66 -26.40 1.48
N VAL A 440 -2.77 -27.39 2.35
CA VAL A 440 -1.84 -28.51 2.45
C VAL A 440 -2.59 -29.81 2.20
N GLN A 441 -1.91 -30.75 1.54
CA GLN A 441 -2.46 -32.08 1.30
C GLN A 441 -2.29 -32.96 2.55
N GLU A 442 -3.38 -33.53 3.04
CA GLU A 442 -3.39 -34.51 4.14
C GLU A 442 -4.12 -35.78 3.68
N GLY A 443 -3.33 -36.79 3.31
CA GLY A 443 -3.86 -37.97 2.63
C GLY A 443 -4.53 -37.58 1.31
N ASP A 444 -5.82 -37.88 1.19
CA ASP A 444 -6.65 -37.55 0.02
C ASP A 444 -7.41 -36.22 0.17
N GLU A 445 -7.27 -35.53 1.32
CA GLU A 445 -7.98 -34.28 1.61
C GLU A 445 -7.07 -33.05 1.43
N MET A 446 -7.71 -31.91 1.16
CA MET A 446 -7.06 -30.59 1.15
C MET A 446 -7.49 -29.83 2.41
N LYS A 447 -6.52 -29.48 3.25
CA LYS A 447 -6.75 -28.76 4.50
C LYS A 447 -6.21 -27.33 4.41
N ALA A 448 -6.92 -26.41 5.05
CA ALA A 448 -6.53 -25.00 5.09
C ALA A 448 -5.41 -24.78 6.12
N PHE A 449 -4.40 -24.03 5.71
CA PHE A 449 -3.45 -23.40 6.65
C PHE A 449 -3.33 -21.89 6.42
N GLY A 450 -3.84 -21.38 5.29
CA GLY A 450 -3.88 -19.96 4.99
C GLY A 450 -4.78 -19.19 5.97
N ALA A 451 -4.26 -18.12 6.55
CA ALA A 451 -4.95 -17.32 7.56
C ALA A 451 -6.26 -16.70 7.05
N GLY A 452 -6.31 -16.27 5.79
CA GLY A 452 -7.51 -15.77 5.13
C GLY A 452 -8.63 -16.82 5.03
N ILE A 453 -8.27 -18.12 4.95
CA ILE A 453 -9.24 -19.22 4.97
C ILE A 453 -9.63 -19.55 6.42
N LEU A 454 -8.64 -19.70 7.31
CA LEU A 454 -8.83 -20.06 8.72
C LEU A 454 -9.60 -19.03 9.55
N SER A 455 -9.65 -17.78 9.10
CA SER A 455 -10.38 -16.68 9.75
C SER A 455 -11.69 -16.29 9.06
N SER A 456 -12.03 -16.98 7.96
CA SER A 456 -13.23 -16.74 7.16
C SER A 456 -14.02 -18.03 6.98
N TYR A 457 -15.08 -18.19 7.77
CA TYR A 457 -15.95 -19.37 7.66
C TYR A 457 -16.56 -19.50 6.25
N GLY A 458 -16.79 -18.38 5.54
CA GLY A 458 -17.31 -18.37 4.18
C GLY A 458 -16.29 -18.89 3.17
N GLU A 459 -15.04 -18.44 3.27
CA GLU A 459 -13.93 -18.92 2.43
C GLU A 459 -13.66 -20.41 2.70
N MET A 460 -13.67 -20.82 3.97
CA MET A 460 -13.48 -22.23 4.38
C MET A 460 -14.57 -23.14 3.81
N LYS A 461 -15.84 -22.73 3.88
CA LYS A 461 -16.95 -23.47 3.25
C LYS A 461 -16.82 -23.51 1.73
N HIS A 462 -16.40 -22.42 1.10
CA HIS A 462 -16.19 -22.35 -0.35
C HIS A 462 -15.06 -23.27 -0.81
N MET A 463 -13.90 -23.24 -0.16
CA MET A 463 -12.78 -24.15 -0.41
C MET A 463 -13.22 -25.62 -0.39
N ARG A 464 -14.05 -25.99 0.60
CA ARG A 464 -14.56 -27.35 0.77
C ARG A 464 -15.75 -27.70 -0.14
N SER A 465 -16.33 -26.75 -0.85
CA SER A 465 -17.55 -26.98 -1.65
C SER A 465 -17.32 -27.80 -2.93
N GLY A 466 -16.05 -28.06 -3.29
CA GLY A 466 -15.67 -28.73 -4.54
C GLY A 466 -15.70 -27.81 -5.77
N ASN A 467 -16.00 -26.53 -5.60
CA ASN A 467 -16.06 -25.55 -6.69
C ASN A 467 -14.74 -24.79 -6.93
N ALA A 468 -13.70 -25.10 -6.16
CA ALA A 468 -12.39 -24.46 -6.27
C ALA A 468 -11.36 -25.38 -6.93
N GLU A 469 -10.44 -24.79 -7.69
CA GLU A 469 -9.32 -25.49 -8.30
C GLU A 469 -8.16 -25.60 -7.29
N PHE A 470 -7.57 -26.79 -7.18
CA PHE A 470 -6.37 -27.02 -6.38
C PHE A 470 -5.17 -27.24 -7.30
N VAL A 471 -4.16 -26.39 -7.20
CA VAL A 471 -2.95 -26.46 -8.04
C VAL A 471 -1.70 -26.64 -7.18
N PRO A 472 -0.70 -27.42 -7.60
CA PRO A 472 0.56 -27.51 -6.86
C PRO A 472 1.25 -26.15 -6.75
N PHE A 473 1.77 -25.83 -5.56
CA PHE A 473 2.56 -24.63 -5.35
C PHE A 473 3.96 -24.75 -5.97
N ASP A 474 4.32 -23.76 -6.80
CA ASP A 474 5.67 -23.53 -7.33
C ASP A 474 6.07 -22.06 -7.17
N PRO A 475 7.08 -21.74 -6.35
CA PRO A 475 7.52 -20.36 -6.14
C PRO A 475 8.18 -19.71 -7.36
N ASN A 476 8.63 -20.49 -8.35
CA ASN A 476 9.25 -19.98 -9.58
C ASN A 476 8.21 -19.60 -10.65
N ALA A 477 6.99 -20.13 -10.54
CA ALA A 477 5.91 -19.84 -11.48
C ALA A 477 5.32 -18.45 -11.25
N LYS A 478 4.87 -17.80 -12.33
CA LYS A 478 4.15 -16.52 -12.25
C LYS A 478 2.83 -16.70 -11.49
N GLN A 479 2.67 -15.93 -10.42
CA GLN A 479 1.48 -16.01 -9.58
C GLN A 479 0.33 -15.13 -10.11
N PRO A 480 -0.95 -15.55 -9.97
CA PRO A 480 -2.10 -14.78 -10.41
C PRO A 480 -2.24 -13.44 -9.68
N LYS A 481 -3.14 -12.57 -10.17
CA LYS A 481 -3.44 -11.29 -9.53
C LYS A 481 -4.17 -11.52 -8.20
N MET A 482 -3.70 -10.86 -7.12
CA MET A 482 -4.35 -10.88 -5.81
C MET A 482 -5.60 -9.99 -5.84
N SER A 483 -6.69 -10.42 -5.20
CA SER A 483 -7.90 -9.61 -5.07
C SER A 483 -8.78 -10.08 -3.92
N TYR A 484 -9.19 -9.14 -3.07
CA TYR A 484 -10.25 -9.33 -2.08
C TYR A 484 -11.64 -8.96 -2.65
N LYS A 485 -11.70 -8.29 -3.81
CA LYS A 485 -12.95 -7.75 -4.39
C LYS A 485 -13.63 -8.69 -5.37
N ASP A 486 -12.90 -9.70 -5.86
CA ASP A 486 -13.41 -10.66 -6.86
C ASP A 486 -14.15 -11.86 -6.23
N GLY A 487 -14.46 -11.78 -4.93
CA GLY A 487 -15.09 -12.85 -4.15
C GLY A 487 -14.08 -13.84 -3.58
N TYR A 488 -14.56 -15.06 -3.30
CA TYR A 488 -13.72 -16.15 -2.78
C TYR A 488 -12.72 -16.64 -3.83
N GLN A 489 -11.60 -17.21 -3.37
CA GLN A 489 -10.57 -17.69 -4.28
C GLN A 489 -11.12 -18.80 -5.19
N LYS A 490 -10.87 -18.65 -6.49
CA LYS A 490 -11.23 -19.69 -7.48
C LYS A 490 -10.19 -20.81 -7.54
N ARG A 491 -8.98 -20.51 -7.08
CA ARG A 491 -7.81 -21.39 -7.14
C ARG A 491 -7.01 -21.28 -5.84
N TYR A 492 -6.70 -22.42 -5.24
CA TYR A 492 -5.84 -22.55 -4.08
C TYR A 492 -4.54 -23.27 -4.46
N PHE A 493 -3.43 -22.85 -3.86
CA PHE A 493 -2.12 -23.43 -4.11
C PHE A 493 -1.77 -24.41 -2.99
N VAL A 494 -1.43 -25.63 -3.39
CA VAL A 494 -1.29 -26.80 -2.53
C VAL A 494 0.17 -27.05 -2.20
N LEU A 495 0.48 -27.11 -0.91
CA LEU A 495 1.71 -27.69 -0.38
C LEU A 495 1.54 -29.20 -0.21
N LYS A 496 2.57 -29.97 -0.54
CA LYS A 496 2.58 -31.42 -0.25
C LYS A 496 2.76 -31.69 1.24
N SER A 497 3.62 -30.90 1.87
CA SER A 497 3.82 -30.80 3.32
C SER A 497 4.49 -29.45 3.61
N PHE A 498 4.55 -29.05 4.89
CA PHE A 498 5.27 -27.83 5.26
C PHE A 498 6.78 -27.94 5.02
N GLU A 499 7.38 -29.12 5.16
CA GLU A 499 8.79 -29.36 4.86
C GLU A 499 9.10 -29.18 3.36
N ASP A 500 8.24 -29.72 2.47
CA ASP A 500 8.37 -29.50 1.02
C ASP A 500 8.21 -28.01 0.67
N GLY A 501 7.23 -27.34 1.28
CA GLY A 501 7.02 -25.90 1.12
C GLY A 501 8.22 -25.08 1.57
N ALA A 502 8.75 -25.37 2.77
CA ALA A 502 9.92 -24.71 3.33
C ALA A 502 11.17 -24.94 2.48
N GLN A 503 11.40 -26.17 2.00
CA GLN A 503 12.52 -26.48 1.10
C GLN A 503 12.42 -25.69 -0.21
N LYS A 504 11.28 -25.75 -0.91
CA LYS A 504 11.05 -25.03 -2.16
C LYS A 504 11.27 -23.53 -2.01
N LEU A 505 10.77 -22.96 -0.91
CA LEU A 505 10.93 -21.54 -0.65
C LEU A 505 12.36 -21.18 -0.29
N ARG A 506 13.07 -22.01 0.49
CA ARG A 506 14.51 -21.80 0.77
C ARG A 506 15.33 -21.82 -0.51
N GLU A 507 15.09 -22.77 -1.41
CA GLU A 507 15.74 -22.85 -2.72
C GLU A 507 15.43 -21.64 -3.60
N TYR A 508 14.17 -21.20 -3.67
CA TYR A 508 13.79 -19.99 -4.41
C TYR A 508 14.45 -18.73 -3.81
N CYS A 509 14.37 -18.57 -2.49
CA CYS A 509 14.90 -17.41 -1.77
C CYS A 509 16.42 -17.29 -1.87
N SER A 510 17.15 -18.41 -1.95
CA SER A 510 18.61 -18.40 -2.18
C SER A 510 19.04 -17.81 -3.54
N LYS A 511 18.11 -17.67 -4.49
CA LYS A 511 18.37 -17.01 -5.78
C LYS A 511 18.31 -15.47 -5.65
N ILE A 512 17.65 -14.98 -4.61
CA ILE A 512 17.46 -13.54 -4.34
C ILE A 512 18.50 -13.04 -3.32
N THR A 513 18.79 -13.84 -2.30
CA THR A 513 19.59 -13.41 -1.15
C THR A 513 21.03 -13.94 -1.18
N PRO A 514 22.03 -13.08 -0.97
CA PRO A 514 23.43 -13.49 -0.84
C PRO A 514 23.66 -14.54 0.26
N PRO A 515 24.61 -15.49 0.09
CA PRO A 515 24.87 -16.56 1.06
C PRO A 515 25.22 -16.08 2.48
N ASP A 516 25.89 -14.94 2.62
CA ASP A 516 26.26 -14.36 3.92
C ASP A 516 25.04 -13.84 4.69
N ILE A 517 24.08 -13.21 4.00
CA ILE A 517 22.80 -12.79 4.60
C ILE A 517 21.96 -14.01 4.95
N MET A 518 21.89 -15.01 4.05
CA MET A 518 21.22 -16.29 4.35
C MET A 518 21.81 -16.95 5.59
N ALA A 519 23.15 -17.01 5.71
CA ALA A 519 23.81 -17.59 6.87
C ALA A 519 23.52 -16.82 8.16
N ARG A 520 23.46 -15.48 8.10
CA ARG A 520 23.17 -14.63 9.26
C ARG A 520 21.78 -14.91 9.86
N PHE A 521 20.77 -15.12 9.01
CA PHE A 521 19.39 -15.25 9.45
C PHE A 521 18.92 -16.71 9.57
N LEU A 522 19.36 -17.60 8.68
CA LEU A 522 18.87 -18.99 8.61
C LEU A 522 19.82 -20.02 9.21
N ASN A 523 21.11 -19.71 9.43
CA ASN A 523 22.07 -20.66 10.05
C ASN A 523 22.25 -20.44 11.56
N LYS A 524 21.45 -19.59 12.21
CA LYS A 524 21.36 -19.62 13.68
C LYS A 524 20.69 -20.94 14.05
N ALA A 525 21.47 -21.85 14.62
CA ALA A 525 21.00 -23.18 15.03
C ALA A 525 19.66 -23.08 15.76
N THR A 526 18.63 -23.68 15.16
CA THR A 526 17.41 -24.06 15.86
C THR A 526 17.84 -24.85 17.11
N PRO A 527 17.31 -24.56 18.31
CA PRO A 527 17.52 -25.45 19.45
C PRO A 527 17.13 -26.86 19.00
N SER A 528 18.01 -27.85 19.20
CA SER A 528 17.70 -29.21 18.83
C SER A 528 16.49 -29.68 19.65
N TYR A 529 15.35 -29.84 19.00
CA TYR A 529 14.20 -30.53 19.59
C TYR A 529 14.48 -32.02 19.60
N SER A 530 15.31 -32.45 20.54
CA SER A 530 15.47 -33.85 20.91
C SER A 530 14.80 -34.07 22.27
N ASP A 531 13.53 -34.47 22.26
CA ASP A 531 13.00 -35.60 23.04
C ASP A 531 11.47 -35.68 22.92
N GLU A 532 10.97 -36.65 22.14
CA GLU A 532 9.55 -37.07 22.12
C GLU A 532 9.10 -37.78 23.42
N SER A 533 9.77 -37.58 24.56
CA SER A 533 9.59 -38.42 25.75
C SER A 533 8.90 -37.75 26.94
N GLN A 534 8.34 -36.54 26.81
CA GLN A 534 7.61 -35.88 27.91
C GLN A 534 6.24 -35.32 27.54
N ILE A 535 5.38 -36.14 26.92
CA ILE A 535 3.93 -36.00 27.11
C ILE A 535 3.51 -37.12 28.08
N ARG A 536 3.71 -36.89 29.38
CA ARG A 536 3.08 -37.68 30.43
C ARG A 536 1.88 -36.91 30.98
N ALA A 537 0.77 -37.62 30.97
CA ALA A 537 -0.50 -37.28 31.56
C ALA A 537 -0.41 -36.71 33.00
N GLY A 538 -1.21 -35.68 33.24
CA GLY A 538 -1.86 -35.37 34.52
C GLY A 538 -3.15 -34.65 34.14
N GLN A 539 -4.35 -35.21 34.28
CA GLN A 539 -4.99 -35.58 35.55
C GLN A 539 -4.62 -34.59 36.66
N LEU A 540 -5.41 -33.52 36.75
CA LEU A 540 -6.13 -33.10 37.94
C LEU A 540 -7.29 -32.18 37.57
#